data_AF-A0A5N7MJK8-F1
#
_entry.id   AF-A0A5N7MJK8-F1
#
_cell.length_a   1.000
_cell.length_b   1.000
_cell.length_c   1.000
_cell.angle_alpha   90.00
_cell.angle_beta   90.00
_cell.angle_gamma   90.00
#
_symmetry.space_group_name_H-M   'P 1'
#
loop_
_entity.id
_entity.type
_entity.pdbx_description
1 polymer ?
#
loop_
_entity_poly.entity_id
_entity_poly.type
_entity_poly.pdbx_seq_one_letter_code
_entity_poly.pdbx_strand_id
1 'polypeptide(L)'
;MMNFHTRDLHLARLCNETLDQPLMEGEREAMIAAAAHKLEELFDILRIDHRNDHNTRETPQRVAKMYVEEILGGRYSAPPKITEFDNAQAYDQLIVTGPIELRSMCAHHLMPIYGAA
;
A
#
# COMPACT_ATOMS: atom_id res chain seq x y z
N MET A 1 5.87 -28.69 17.31
CA MET A 1 6.65 -28.21 16.16
C MET A 1 5.64 -27.66 15.16
N MET A 2 5.26 -26.39 15.30
CA MET A 2 4.26 -25.77 14.42
C MET A 2 5.00 -25.23 13.18
N ASN A 3 4.72 -25.83 12.03
CA ASN A 3 5.16 -25.32 10.74
C ASN A 3 4.52 -23.94 10.53
N PHE A 4 5.31 -22.89 10.65
CA PHE A 4 5.01 -21.61 10.04
C PHE A 4 5.10 -21.86 8.53
N HIS A 5 3.95 -22.08 7.88
CA HIS A 5 3.86 -21.84 6.45
C HIS A 5 4.13 -20.34 6.26
N THR A 6 5.40 -19.98 6.09
CA THR A 6 5.77 -18.69 5.52
C THR A 6 5.05 -18.65 4.18
N ARG A 7 3.96 -17.88 4.10
CA ARG A 7 3.31 -17.61 2.83
C ARG A 7 4.39 -17.06 1.90
N ASP A 8 4.32 -17.40 0.63
CA ASP A 8 5.38 -17.12 -0.34
C ASP A 8 5.41 -15.62 -0.71
N LEU A 9 5.68 -14.79 0.29
CA LEU A 9 5.86 -13.33 0.20
C LEU A 9 7.10 -12.97 -0.62
N HIS A 10 7.94 -13.96 -0.96
CA HIS A 10 9.15 -13.78 -1.75
C HIS A 10 8.88 -13.66 -3.25
N LEU A 11 7.67 -13.98 -3.73
CA LEU A 11 7.30 -13.83 -5.13
C LEU A 11 6.85 -12.40 -5.43
N ALA A 12 7.66 -11.68 -6.22
CA ALA A 12 7.29 -10.38 -6.75
C ALA A 12 6.06 -10.49 -7.67
N ARG A 13 5.16 -9.50 -7.59
CA ARG A 13 3.95 -9.36 -8.40
C ARG A 13 4.03 -8.08 -9.24
N LEU A 14 3.22 -7.96 -10.28
CA LEU A 14 3.10 -6.69 -11.01
C LEU A 14 2.59 -5.57 -10.09
N CYS A 15 2.92 -4.32 -10.43
CA CYS A 15 2.60 -3.16 -9.58
C CYS A 15 1.09 -2.89 -9.43
N ASN A 16 0.27 -3.42 -10.33
CA ASN A 16 -1.20 -3.36 -10.27
C ASN A 16 -1.85 -4.62 -9.71
N GLU A 17 -1.08 -5.63 -9.28
CA GLU A 17 -1.61 -6.87 -8.69
C GLU A 17 -1.58 -6.82 -7.16
N THR A 18 -2.63 -7.36 -6.53
CA THR A 18 -2.68 -7.54 -5.07
C THR A 18 -2.04 -8.87 -4.66
N LEU A 19 -1.76 -9.04 -3.37
CA LEU A 19 -1.48 -10.37 -2.83
C LEU A 19 -2.75 -11.24 -2.85
N ASP A 20 -2.57 -12.56 -2.94
CA ASP A 20 -3.69 -13.52 -2.93
C ASP A 20 -4.44 -13.52 -1.58
N GLN A 21 -3.74 -13.16 -0.51
CA GLN A 21 -4.28 -13.08 0.85
C GLN A 21 -3.76 -11.80 1.52
N PRO A 22 -4.56 -11.16 2.39
CA PRO A 22 -4.12 -9.98 3.13
C PRO A 22 -2.89 -10.28 4.01
N LEU A 23 -2.07 -9.26 4.22
CA LEU A 23 -0.93 -9.35 5.14
C LEU A 23 -1.41 -9.58 6.57
N MET A 24 -0.81 -10.55 7.24
CA MET A 24 -0.88 -10.70 8.69
C MET A 24 -0.06 -9.61 9.37
N GLU A 25 -0.37 -9.32 10.63
CA GLU A 25 0.30 -8.23 11.37
C GLU A 25 1.83 -8.40 11.43
N GLY A 26 2.32 -9.59 11.77
CA GLY A 26 3.76 -9.85 11.77
C GLY A 26 4.43 -9.75 10.40
N GLU A 27 3.71 -10.06 9.31
CA GLU A 27 4.22 -9.91 7.93
C GLU A 27 4.32 -8.42 7.56
N ARG A 28 3.34 -7.62 7.98
CA ARG A 28 3.31 -6.16 7.80
C ARG A 28 4.45 -5.49 8.55
N GLU A 29 4.62 -5.80 9.83
CA GLU A 29 5.71 -5.26 10.65
C GLU A 29 7.08 -5.60 10.04
N ALA A 30 7.28 -6.85 9.63
CA ALA A 30 8.51 -7.28 8.98
C ALA A 30 8.76 -6.56 7.64
N MET A 31 7.73 -6.37 6.83
CA MET A 31 7.81 -5.65 5.56
C MET A 31 8.19 -4.17 5.76
N ILE A 32 7.57 -3.50 6.74
CA ILE A 32 7.88 -2.12 7.09
C ILE A 32 9.32 -2.00 7.58
N ALA A 33 9.75 -2.87 8.49
CA ALA A 33 11.12 -2.85 9.01
C ALA A 33 12.17 -3.05 7.90
N ALA A 34 11.94 -4.01 6.99
CA ALA A 34 12.82 -4.25 5.86
C ALA A 34 12.87 -3.05 4.90
N ALA A 35 11.73 -2.44 4.59
CA ALA A 35 11.67 -1.26 3.73
C ALA A 35 12.32 -0.02 4.38
N ALA A 36 12.11 0.19 5.68
CA ALA A 36 12.72 1.28 6.43
C ALA A 36 14.24 1.20 6.39
N HIS A 37 14.81 0.01 6.58
CA HIS A 37 16.24 -0.21 6.48
C HIS A 37 16.79 0.15 5.09
N LYS A 38 16.06 -0.17 4.01
CA LYS A 38 16.45 0.22 2.65
C LYS A 38 16.35 1.71 2.39
N LEU A 39 15.44 2.41 3.06
CA LEU A 39 15.34 3.87 2.99
C LEU A 39 16.47 4.56 3.77
N GLU A 40 16.93 3.99 4.88
CA GLU A 40 18.14 4.44 5.58
C GLU A 40 19.38 4.31 4.68
N GLU A 41 19.58 3.15 4.05
CA GLU A 41 20.67 2.94 3.09
C GLU A 41 20.61 3.96 1.93
N LEU A 42 19.41 4.24 1.41
CA LEU A 42 19.20 5.26 0.38
C LEU A 42 19.61 6.65 0.88
N PHE A 43 19.26 7.02 2.11
CA PHE A 43 19.63 8.31 2.69
C PHE A 43 21.15 8.44 2.85
N ASP A 44 21.83 7.38 3.27
CA ASP A 44 23.29 7.34 3.34
C ASP A 44 23.94 7.55 1.95
N ILE A 45 23.41 6.91 0.91
CA ILE A 45 23.86 7.06 -0.48
C ILE A 45 23.68 8.50 -0.96
N LEU A 46 22.52 9.10 -0.66
CA LEU A 46 22.17 10.48 -1.01
C LEU A 46 22.86 11.53 -0.14
N ARG A 47 23.68 11.11 0.84
CA ARG A 47 24.38 12.00 1.80
C ARG A 47 23.43 12.85 2.64
N ILE A 48 22.28 12.29 3.01
CA ILE A 48 21.32 12.89 3.94
C ILE A 48 21.66 12.41 5.35
N ASP A 49 22.07 13.32 6.25
CA ASP A 49 22.43 12.99 7.64
C ASP A 49 21.19 12.75 8.51
N HIS A 50 20.53 11.63 8.30
CA HIS A 50 19.35 11.26 9.08
C HIS A 50 19.68 10.82 10.51
N ARG A 51 20.95 10.61 10.87
CA ARG A 51 21.31 10.19 12.23
C ARG A 51 21.34 11.38 13.19
N ASN A 52 21.79 12.54 12.71
CA ASN A 52 21.93 13.73 13.54
C ASN A 52 20.89 14.84 13.24
N ASP A 53 20.21 14.80 12.09
CA ASP A 53 19.13 15.75 11.78
C ASP A 53 17.78 15.30 12.38
N HIS A 54 17.26 16.12 13.29
CA HIS A 54 15.97 15.85 13.94
C HIS A 54 14.77 15.82 12.97
N ASN A 55 14.88 16.45 11.80
CA ASN A 55 13.80 16.48 10.81
C ASN A 55 13.68 15.15 10.06
N THR A 56 14.82 14.48 9.84
CA THR A 56 14.91 13.29 8.98
C THR A 56 15.14 11.98 9.71
N ARG A 57 15.44 12.02 11.02
CA ARG A 57 15.72 10.81 11.83
C ARG A 57 14.71 9.68 11.71
N GLU A 58 13.42 10.00 11.79
CA GLU A 58 12.36 9.00 11.70
C GLU A 58 11.75 8.91 10.29
N THR A 59 12.28 9.65 9.31
CA THR A 59 11.71 9.66 7.94
C THR A 59 11.75 8.29 7.27
N PRO A 60 12.83 7.50 7.33
CA PRO A 60 12.84 6.15 6.73
C PRO A 60 11.69 5.27 7.23
N GLN A 61 11.46 5.25 8.55
CA GLN A 61 10.36 4.51 9.16
C GLN A 61 8.99 5.05 8.72
N ARG A 62 8.80 6.37 8.71
CA ARG A 62 7.54 6.99 8.27
C ARG A 62 7.23 6.69 6.81
N VAL A 63 8.23 6.77 5.93
CA VAL A 63 8.06 6.52 4.50
C VAL A 63 7.77 5.04 4.23
N ALA A 64 8.46 4.12 4.92
CA ALA A 64 8.16 2.69 4.83
C ALA A 64 6.72 2.39 5.27
N LYS A 65 6.30 2.93 6.42
CA LYS A 65 4.93 2.78 6.92
C LYS A 65 3.90 3.34 5.95
N MET A 66 4.12 4.55 5.43
CA MET A 66 3.26 5.18 4.42
C MET A 66 3.07 4.27 3.20
N TYR A 67 4.14 3.69 2.66
CA TYR A 67 4.03 2.77 1.53
C TYR A 67 3.20 1.52 1.87
N VAL A 68 3.45 0.88 3.02
CA VAL A 68 2.82 -0.41 3.34
C VAL A 68 1.38 -0.25 3.84
N GLU A 69 1.08 0.76 4.65
CA GLU A 69 -0.20 0.88 5.33
C GLU A 69 -1.15 1.89 4.69
N GLU A 70 -0.62 2.86 3.93
CA GLU A 70 -1.41 3.97 3.43
C GLU A 70 -1.54 3.90 1.90
N ILE A 71 -0.53 4.36 1.16
CA ILE A 71 -0.67 4.64 -0.28
C ILE A 71 -0.65 3.38 -1.15
N LEU A 72 -0.12 2.25 -0.66
CA LEU A 72 -0.23 0.94 -1.31
C LEU A 72 -1.01 -0.07 -0.48
N GLY A 73 -1.75 0.37 0.55
CA GLY A 73 -2.48 -0.52 1.45
C GLY A 73 -3.46 -1.45 0.73
N GLY A 74 -4.02 -1.01 -0.40
CA GLY A 74 -4.91 -1.81 -1.25
C GLY A 74 -4.24 -3.05 -1.88
N ARG A 75 -2.91 -3.10 -1.99
CA ARG A 75 -2.17 -4.30 -2.43
C ARG A 75 -2.19 -5.43 -1.39
N TYR A 76 -2.39 -5.07 -0.13
CA TYR A 76 -2.14 -5.94 1.03
C TYR A 76 -3.40 -6.19 1.87
N SER A 77 -4.53 -5.65 1.44
CA SER A 77 -5.79 -5.65 2.19
C SER A 77 -6.90 -6.28 1.36
N ALA A 78 -7.91 -6.84 2.02
CA ALA A 78 -9.10 -7.31 1.33
C ALA A 78 -9.86 -6.13 0.70
N PRO A 79 -10.54 -6.33 -0.44
CA PRO A 79 -11.44 -5.33 -0.98
C PRO A 79 -12.56 -4.99 0.01
N PRO A 80 -13.19 -3.81 -0.11
CA PRO A 80 -14.32 -3.43 0.75
C PRO A 80 -15.48 -4.43 0.61
N LYS A 81 -16.25 -4.62 1.69
CA LYS A 81 -17.44 -5.46 1.66
C LYS A 81 -18.45 -4.89 0.68
N ILE A 82 -18.81 -5.69 -0.33
CA ILE A 82 -19.85 -5.34 -1.30
C ILE A 82 -21.22 -5.55 -0.64
N THR A 83 -22.13 -4.60 -0.86
CA THR A 83 -23.53 -4.67 -0.44
C THR A 83 -24.44 -4.49 -1.65
N GLU A 84 -25.55 -5.21 -1.65
CA GLU A 84 -26.55 -5.17 -2.71
C GLU A 84 -27.97 -5.12 -2.13
N PHE A 85 -28.94 -4.81 -2.99
CA PHE A 85 -30.36 -4.82 -2.68
C PHE A 85 -31.14 -5.27 -3.92
N ASP A 86 -32.33 -5.82 -3.71
CA ASP A 86 -33.19 -6.27 -4.81
C ASP A 86 -33.61 -5.10 -5.70
N ASN A 87 -33.49 -5.28 -7.02
CA ASN A 87 -34.04 -4.33 -8.00
C ASN A 87 -35.57 -4.48 -8.13
N ALA A 88 -36.30 -4.21 -7.03
CA ALA A 88 -37.73 -4.48 -6.89
C ALA A 88 -38.63 -3.75 -7.90
N GLN A 89 -38.16 -2.61 -8.44
CA GLN A 89 -38.89 -1.81 -9.41
C GLN A 89 -38.43 -2.03 -10.86
N ALA A 90 -37.57 -3.04 -11.10
CA ALA A 90 -37.00 -3.31 -12.42
C ALA A 90 -36.37 -2.06 -13.07
N TYR A 91 -35.64 -1.28 -12.28
CA TYR A 91 -34.93 -0.10 -12.77
C TYR A 91 -33.95 -0.49 -13.88
N ASP A 92 -34.06 0.20 -15.02
CA ASP A 92 -33.36 -0.12 -16.27
C ASP A 92 -32.61 1.09 -16.87
N GLN A 93 -32.47 2.17 -16.09
CA GLN A 93 -31.76 3.38 -16.51
C GLN A 93 -30.31 3.38 -16.01
N LEU A 94 -29.49 4.31 -16.52
CA LEU A 94 -28.09 4.47 -16.13
C LEU A 94 -27.98 5.11 -14.74
N ILE A 95 -27.23 4.48 -13.84
CA ILE A 95 -26.77 5.10 -12.59
C ILE A 95 -25.39 5.70 -12.83
N VAL A 96 -25.25 7.01 -12.62
CA VAL A 96 -23.98 7.72 -12.68
C VAL A 96 -23.64 8.23 -11.28
N THR A 97 -22.46 7.87 -10.79
CA THR A 97 -21.91 8.36 -9.52
C THR A 97 -20.63 9.12 -9.78
N GLY A 98 -20.50 10.32 -9.23
CA GLY A 98 -19.27 11.10 -9.33
C GLY A 98 -19.46 12.61 -9.11
N PRO A 99 -18.36 13.38 -9.08
CA PRO A 99 -16.97 12.89 -9.19
C PRO A 99 -16.51 12.19 -7.90
N ILE A 100 -15.84 11.05 -8.04
CA ILE A 100 -15.19 10.35 -6.93
C ILE A 100 -13.72 10.78 -6.88
N GLU A 101 -13.25 11.24 -5.72
CA GLU A 101 -11.85 11.61 -5.54
C GLU A 101 -10.94 10.39 -5.76
N LEU A 102 -9.97 10.52 -6.66
CA LEU A 102 -8.99 9.49 -6.96
C LEU A 102 -7.60 9.94 -6.50
N ARG A 103 -7.01 9.15 -5.60
CA ARG A 103 -5.60 9.24 -5.21
C ARG A 103 -4.91 7.93 -5.54
N SER A 104 -3.83 8.01 -6.32
CA SER A 104 -3.07 6.85 -6.76
C SER A 104 -1.57 7.18 -6.82
N MET A 105 -0.78 6.26 -7.35
CA MET A 105 0.67 6.39 -7.48
C MET A 105 1.11 5.84 -8.84
N CYS A 106 1.93 6.61 -9.57
CA CYS A 106 2.52 6.16 -10.82
C CYS A 106 3.55 5.06 -10.55
N ALA A 107 3.35 3.87 -11.13
CA ALA A 107 4.25 2.73 -10.97
C ALA A 107 5.70 2.98 -11.44
N HIS A 108 5.91 3.91 -12.39
CA HIS A 108 7.22 4.17 -12.98
C HIS A 108 8.11 5.07 -12.13
N HIS A 109 7.50 6.00 -11.38
CA HIS A 109 8.24 7.04 -10.65
C HIS A 109 7.91 7.06 -9.14
N LEU A 110 6.92 6.27 -8.72
CA LEU A 110 6.39 6.25 -7.35
C LEU A 110 5.91 7.65 -6.88
N MET A 111 5.38 8.44 -7.82
CA MET A 111 4.86 9.78 -7.56
C MET A 111 3.34 9.79 -7.52
N PRO A 112 2.72 10.69 -6.71
CA PRO A 112 1.27 10.76 -6.60
C PRO A 112 0.57 11.07 -7.92
N ILE A 113 -0.59 10.44 -8.12
CA ILE A 113 -1.57 10.78 -9.16
C ILE A 113 -2.84 11.27 -8.43
N TYR A 114 -3.31 12.45 -8.81
CA TYR A 114 -4.56 13.03 -8.30
C TYR A 114 -5.55 13.18 -9.46
N GLY A 115 -6.80 12.79 -9.23
CA GLY A 115 -7.83 12.88 -10.25
C GLY A 115 -9.24 12.70 -9.70
N ALA A 116 -10.18 12.54 -10.63
CA ALA A 116 -11.57 12.21 -10.34
C ALA A 116 -12.04 11.12 -11.31
N ALA A 117 -12.94 10.26 -10.83
CA ALA A 117 -13.65 9.25 -11.62
C ALA A 117 -15.15 9.52 -11.66
#